data_AF-A0A8D0ZY27-F1
#
_entry.id   AF-A0A8D0ZY27-F1
#
_cell.length_a   1.000
_cell.length_b   1.000
_cell.length_c   1.000
_cell.angle_alpha   90.00
_cell.angle_beta   90.00
_cell.angle_gamma   90.00
#
_symmetry.space_group_name_H-M   'P 1'
#
loop_
_entity.id
_entity.type
_entity.pdbx_description
1 polymer ?
#
loop_
_entity_poly.entity_id
_entity_poly.type
_entity_poly.pdbx_seq_one_letter_code
_entity_poly.pdbx_strand_id
1 'polypeptide(L)'
;MVPLTPVITVSYEMKNAFLFFSVLEFAVGILVNAFIVSVNFWDVVRRQPLSNCDLVLLSLSLTRLFLHGVLFLDAVQLTHFQRMKDPLSLSYQTTIMLWMIINQAGLWFTTCLSLFYCSKIVRFSRTFLLCLASWISRKTPRMLLGAVLFSCLCTVFCLWDFFSSSHFSVTTRLSMNNNTELNLKTANLRFSRSFLFCSLGSIPPFLLFLVSSGLLIASLARHMTTMRAQTRDSRDPSLEAHFKALRTLVSFFCLYMVSFCAAVISVPLLMLWHNKIGVMVCVGILAACPSGHAVILIAGNAKLRRAVETLLLWAQRSLRLRVDRKADPRTPDLS
;
A
#
# COMPACT_ATOMS: atom_id res chain seq x y z
N MET A 1 25.90 -6.30 39.51
CA MET A 1 25.64 -7.15 38.33
C MET A 1 24.30 -6.71 37.74
N VAL A 2 24.32 -5.86 36.72
CA VAL A 2 23.14 -5.50 35.93
C VAL A 2 22.95 -6.63 34.91
N PRO A 3 21.78 -7.26 34.79
CA PRO A 3 21.58 -8.30 33.79
C PRO A 3 21.67 -7.63 32.41
N LEU A 4 22.67 -8.00 31.62
CA LEU A 4 22.67 -7.71 30.19
C LEU A 4 21.41 -8.33 29.61
N THR A 5 20.42 -7.50 29.28
CA THR A 5 19.33 -7.94 28.41
C THR A 5 19.96 -8.46 27.12
N PRO A 6 19.68 -9.71 26.71
CA PRO A 6 20.30 -10.26 25.53
C PRO A 6 19.82 -9.43 24.35
N VAL A 7 20.75 -8.77 23.66
CA VAL A 7 20.48 -8.16 22.36
C VAL A 7 20.08 -9.32 21.45
N ILE A 8 18.78 -9.48 21.21
CA ILE A 8 18.25 -10.53 20.34
C ILE A 8 18.77 -10.25 18.93
N THR A 9 19.87 -10.89 18.57
CA THR A 9 20.42 -10.87 17.22
C THR A 9 19.58 -11.82 16.37
N VAL A 10 18.85 -11.28 15.40
CA VAL A 10 18.07 -12.06 14.43
C VAL A 10 18.98 -13.07 13.73
N SER A 11 18.59 -14.34 13.72
CA SER A 11 19.39 -15.41 13.10
C SER A 11 19.54 -15.20 11.59
N TYR A 12 20.63 -15.72 11.02
CA TYR A 12 20.91 -15.61 9.58
C TYR A 12 19.81 -16.26 8.72
N GLU A 13 19.28 -17.40 9.17
CA GLU A 13 18.16 -18.09 8.51
C GLU A 13 16.91 -17.21 8.44
N MET A 14 16.55 -16.53 9.53
CA MET A 14 15.39 -15.63 9.55
C MET A 14 15.56 -14.43 8.62
N LYS A 15 16.79 -13.89 8.52
CA LYS A 15 17.10 -12.80 7.57
C LYS A 15 16.97 -13.26 6.12
N ASN A 16 17.49 -14.44 5.79
CA ASN A 16 17.40 -15.00 4.46
C ASN A 16 15.94 -15.31 4.07
N ALA A 17 15.19 -15.92 4.98
CA ALA A 17 13.76 -16.18 4.77
C ALA A 17 12.99 -14.88 4.53
N PHE A 18 13.20 -13.87 5.37
CA PHE A 18 12.56 -12.57 5.21
C PHE A 18 12.93 -11.88 3.89
N LEU A 19 14.20 -11.94 3.48
CA LEU A 19 14.63 -11.38 2.19
C LEU A 19 13.99 -12.11 1.02
N PHE A 20 13.93 -13.44 1.07
CA PHE A 20 13.27 -14.26 0.05
C PHE A 20 11.79 -13.88 -0.10
N PHE A 21 11.04 -13.79 1.01
CA PHE A 21 9.65 -13.34 0.98
C PHE A 21 9.51 -11.90 0.48
N SER A 22 10.46 -11.03 0.83
CA SER A 22 10.46 -9.63 0.36
C SER A 22 10.70 -9.52 -1.15
N VAL A 23 11.57 -10.37 -1.73
CA VAL A 23 11.75 -10.47 -3.20
C VAL A 23 10.48 -10.96 -3.87
N LEU A 24 9.83 -11.99 -3.30
CA LEU A 24 8.58 -12.53 -3.84
C LEU A 24 7.47 -11.48 -3.83
N GLU A 25 7.27 -10.80 -2.70
CA GLU A 25 6.27 -9.73 -2.57
C GLU A 25 6.59 -8.53 -3.47
N PHE A 26 7.86 -8.17 -3.62
CA PHE A 26 8.26 -7.14 -4.58
C PHE A 26 7.89 -7.55 -6.02
N ALA A 27 8.22 -8.77 -6.44
CA ALA A 27 7.90 -9.24 -7.77
C ALA A 27 6.38 -9.28 -8.03
N VAL A 28 5.60 -9.84 -7.10
CA VAL A 28 4.13 -9.89 -7.19
C VAL A 28 3.55 -8.47 -7.19
N GLY A 29 4.00 -7.62 -6.28
CA GLY A 29 3.56 -6.24 -6.15
C GLY A 29 3.80 -5.43 -7.42
N ILE A 30 5.00 -5.53 -8.00
CA ILE A 30 5.32 -4.89 -9.28
C ILE A 30 4.43 -5.44 -10.39
N LEU A 31 4.31 -6.77 -10.53
CA LEU A 31 3.53 -7.39 -11.59
C LEU A 31 2.06 -6.94 -11.58
N VAL A 32 1.40 -7.04 -10.42
CA VAL A 32 -0.03 -6.75 -10.29
C VAL A 32 -0.30 -5.26 -10.48
N ASN A 33 0.49 -4.38 -9.87
CA ASN A 33 0.28 -2.93 -10.01
C ASN A 33 0.68 -2.43 -11.41
N ALA A 34 1.73 -2.98 -12.02
CA ALA A 34 2.14 -2.64 -13.39
C ALA A 34 1.04 -3.02 -14.39
N PHE A 35 0.39 -4.18 -14.21
CA PHE A 35 -0.75 -4.57 -15.04
C PHE A 35 -1.88 -3.52 -14.99
N ILE A 36 -2.25 -3.05 -13.78
CA ILE A 36 -3.29 -2.01 -13.63
C ILE A 36 -2.87 -0.71 -14.32
N VAL A 37 -1.60 -0.31 -14.17
CA VAL A 37 -1.05 0.87 -14.85
C VAL A 37 -1.13 0.70 -16.36
N SER A 38 -0.67 -0.42 -16.92
CA SER A 38 -0.67 -0.68 -18.36
C SER A 38 -2.08 -0.62 -18.96
N VAL A 39 -3.07 -1.24 -18.32
CA VAL A 39 -4.45 -1.24 -18.82
C VAL A 39 -5.05 0.17 -18.85
N ASN A 40 -4.81 0.98 -17.82
CA ASN A 40 -5.32 2.35 -17.79
C ASN A 40 -4.51 3.32 -18.64
N PHE A 41 -3.20 3.13 -18.73
CA PHE A 41 -2.31 3.93 -19.57
C PHE A 41 -2.59 3.72 -21.06
N TRP A 42 -3.03 2.52 -21.45
CA TRP A 42 -3.40 2.23 -22.83
C TRP A 42 -4.51 3.14 -23.36
N ASP A 43 -5.48 3.53 -22.52
CA ASP A 43 -6.52 4.48 -22.90
C ASP A 43 -5.96 5.88 -23.14
N VAL A 44 -4.97 6.29 -22.35
CA VAL A 44 -4.24 7.57 -22.53
C VAL A 44 -3.53 7.58 -23.87
N VAL A 45 -2.84 6.50 -24.22
CA VAL A 45 -2.15 6.34 -25.51
C VAL A 45 -3.14 6.41 -26.68
N ARG A 46 -4.33 5.82 -26.52
CA ARG A 46 -5.43 5.89 -27.49
C ARG A 46 -6.15 7.25 -27.52
N ARG A 47 -5.67 8.24 -26.77
CA ARG A 47 -6.29 9.58 -26.60
C ARG A 47 -7.73 9.50 -26.12
N GLN A 48 -8.09 8.45 -25.41
CA GLN A 48 -9.39 8.32 -24.77
C GLN A 48 -9.37 9.02 -23.41
N PRO A 49 -10.40 9.81 -23.07
CA PRO A 49 -10.44 10.48 -21.79
C PRO A 49 -10.57 9.43 -20.66
N LEU A 50 -9.68 9.53 -19.67
CA LEU A 50 -9.77 8.69 -18.47
C LEU A 50 -10.98 9.10 -17.62
N SER A 51 -11.73 8.11 -17.13
CA SER A 51 -12.71 8.36 -16.08
C SER A 51 -12.00 8.76 -14.78
N ASN A 52 -12.65 9.52 -13.90
CA ASN A 52 -12.05 9.90 -12.60
C ASN A 52 -11.65 8.68 -11.76
N CYS A 53 -12.42 7.59 -11.83
CA CYS A 53 -12.07 6.33 -11.16
C CYS A 53 -10.80 5.71 -11.76
N ASP A 54 -10.66 5.70 -13.08
CA ASP A 54 -9.48 5.16 -13.76
C ASP A 54 -8.24 6.00 -13.50
N LEU A 55 -8.40 7.33 -13.40
CA LEU A 55 -7.32 8.25 -13.03
C LEU A 55 -6.82 7.98 -11.60
N VAL A 56 -7.73 7.87 -10.62
CA VAL A 56 -7.35 7.54 -9.23
C VAL A 56 -6.71 6.14 -9.16
N LEU A 57 -7.24 5.17 -9.91
CA LEU A 57 -6.70 3.82 -9.95
C LEU A 57 -5.29 3.77 -10.56
N LEU A 58 -5.05 4.55 -11.62
CA LEU A 58 -3.74 4.74 -12.24
C LEU A 58 -2.76 5.37 -11.25
N SER A 59 -3.13 6.49 -10.62
CA SER A 59 -2.30 7.17 -9.62
C SER A 59 -2.00 6.28 -8.42
N LEU A 60 -3.00 5.56 -7.88
CA LEU A 60 -2.84 4.62 -6.78
C LEU A 60 -1.88 3.47 -7.13
N SER A 61 -2.00 2.93 -8.34
CA SER A 61 -1.14 1.81 -8.78
C SER A 61 0.30 2.28 -9.03
N LEU A 62 0.50 3.49 -9.58
CA LEU A 62 1.82 4.11 -9.69
C LEU A 62 2.45 4.33 -8.30
N THR A 63 1.71 4.90 -7.36
CA THR A 63 2.18 5.07 -5.97
C THR A 63 2.58 3.76 -5.33
N ARG A 64 1.82 2.68 -5.57
CA ARG A 64 2.15 1.34 -5.07
C ARG A 64 3.40 0.73 -5.70
N LEU A 65 3.68 1.00 -6.99
CA LEU A 65 4.94 0.57 -7.61
C LEU A 65 6.15 1.18 -6.90
N PHE A 66 6.10 2.49 -6.63
CA PHE A 66 7.14 3.16 -5.84
C PHE A 66 7.19 2.61 -4.41
N LEU A 67 6.04 2.35 -3.79
CA LEU A 67 5.96 1.79 -2.44
C LEU A 67 6.67 0.43 -2.33
N HIS A 68 6.42 -0.48 -3.26
CA HIS A 68 7.09 -1.79 -3.28
C HIS A 68 8.61 -1.65 -3.42
N GLY A 69 9.09 -0.71 -4.24
CA GLY A 69 10.53 -0.43 -4.35
C GLY A 69 11.14 0.08 -3.05
N VAL A 70 10.45 0.99 -2.36
CA VAL A 70 10.94 1.54 -1.08
C VAL A 70 10.87 0.51 0.04
N LEU A 71 9.81 -0.30 0.13
CA LEU A 71 9.71 -1.39 1.10
C LEU A 71 10.75 -2.48 0.86
N PHE A 72 11.07 -2.77 -0.40
CA PHE A 72 12.15 -3.70 -0.73
C PHE A 72 13.52 -3.14 -0.30
N LEU A 73 13.77 -1.85 -0.52
CA LEU A 73 14.98 -1.19 -0.04
C LEU A 73 15.08 -1.23 1.49
N ASP A 74 13.98 -0.95 2.20
CA ASP A 74 13.90 -1.05 3.66
C ASP A 74 14.19 -2.49 4.13
N ALA A 75 13.64 -3.50 3.46
CA ALA A 75 13.91 -4.90 3.77
C ALA A 75 15.40 -5.28 3.57
N VAL A 76 16.04 -4.81 2.50
CA VAL A 76 17.48 -4.99 2.25
C VAL A 76 18.31 -4.28 3.32
N GLN A 77 17.93 -3.05 3.70
CA GLN A 77 18.62 -2.31 4.75
C GLN A 77 18.50 -3.02 6.11
N LEU A 78 17.31 -3.54 6.43
CA LEU A 78 17.04 -4.24 7.69
C LEU A 78 17.83 -5.55 7.82
N THR A 79 18.10 -6.24 6.70
CA THR A 79 18.86 -7.51 6.69
C THR A 79 20.38 -7.30 6.67
N HIS A 80 20.87 -6.42 5.79
CA HIS A 80 22.31 -6.23 5.53
C HIS A 80 22.99 -5.21 6.46
N PHE A 81 22.32 -4.11 6.84
CA PHE A 81 22.96 -3.01 7.57
C PHE A 81 22.84 -3.09 9.10
N GLN A 82 22.28 -4.18 9.63
CA GLN A 82 22.04 -4.38 11.06
C GLN A 82 23.30 -4.50 11.97
N ARG A 83 24.51 -4.31 11.42
CA ARG A 83 25.78 -4.36 12.19
C ARG A 83 26.22 -3.00 12.75
N MET A 84 25.57 -1.90 12.39
CA MET A 84 26.02 -0.59 12.84
C MET A 84 25.51 -0.28 14.26
N LYS A 85 26.44 -0.26 15.21
CA LYS A 85 26.32 0.42 16.51
C LYS A 85 26.20 1.95 16.37
N ASP A 86 26.21 2.46 15.14
CA ASP A 86 26.16 3.88 14.82
C ASP A 86 24.72 4.42 14.71
N PRO A 87 24.54 5.73 14.92
CA PRO A 87 23.27 6.41 14.68
C PRO A 87 22.69 6.00 13.33
N LEU A 88 21.40 5.69 13.35
CA LEU A 88 20.57 5.36 12.19
C LEU A 88 21.08 6.10 10.94
N SER A 89 21.66 5.37 9.99
CA SER A 89 22.33 5.99 8.84
C SER A 89 21.36 6.94 8.14
N LEU A 90 21.86 8.08 7.64
CA LEU A 90 21.06 9.06 6.91
C LEU A 90 20.24 8.38 5.79
N SER A 91 20.80 7.35 5.16
CA SER A 91 20.15 6.53 4.12
C SER A 91 18.92 5.74 4.61
N TYR A 92 18.93 5.23 5.84
CA TYR A 92 17.78 4.52 6.40
C TYR A 92 16.66 5.50 6.79
N GLN A 93 17.03 6.64 7.37
CA GLN A 93 16.08 7.72 7.70
C GLN A 93 15.39 8.27 6.45
N THR A 94 16.14 8.51 5.36
CA THR A 94 15.55 8.97 4.10
C THR A 94 14.61 7.92 3.51
N THR A 95 14.92 6.63 3.65
CA THR A 95 14.07 5.52 3.20
C THR A 95 12.74 5.50 3.97
N ILE A 96 12.77 5.61 5.31
CA ILE A 96 11.54 5.74 6.13
C ILE A 96 10.73 6.98 5.75
N MET A 97 11.39 8.12 5.54
CA MET A 97 10.71 9.36 5.16
C MET A 97 10.02 9.24 3.80
N LEU A 98 10.72 8.67 2.81
CA LEU A 98 10.17 8.41 1.49
C LEU A 98 8.99 7.44 1.56
N TRP A 99 9.12 6.37 2.35
CA TRP A 99 8.04 5.42 2.60
C TRP A 99 6.79 6.11 3.18
N MET A 100 6.96 6.99 4.17
CA MET A 100 5.85 7.74 4.76
C MET A 100 5.11 8.61 3.74
N ILE A 101 5.82 9.35 2.87
CA ILE A 101 5.20 10.18 1.83
C ILE A 101 4.33 9.32 0.92
N ILE A 102 4.92 8.23 0.43
CA ILE A 102 4.28 7.35 -0.54
C ILE A 102 3.06 6.69 0.09
N ASN A 103 3.19 6.23 1.34
CA ASN A 103 2.09 5.65 2.09
C ASN A 103 0.97 6.69 2.29
N GLN A 104 1.30 7.91 2.72
CA GLN A 104 0.34 8.99 2.92
C GLN A 104 -0.42 9.34 1.64
N ALA A 105 0.28 9.54 0.52
CA ALA A 105 -0.35 9.75 -0.77
C ALA A 105 -1.26 8.57 -1.17
N GLY A 106 -0.82 7.34 -0.91
CA GLY A 106 -1.60 6.12 -1.14
C GLY A 106 -2.89 6.05 -0.31
N LEU A 107 -2.87 6.50 0.94
CA LEU A 107 -4.06 6.59 1.80
C LEU A 107 -5.07 7.57 1.18
N TRP A 108 -4.63 8.76 0.78
CA TRP A 108 -5.50 9.75 0.12
C TRP A 108 -6.14 9.20 -1.16
N PHE A 109 -5.36 8.51 -2.00
CA PHE A 109 -5.88 7.92 -3.23
C PHE A 109 -6.87 6.78 -2.95
N THR A 110 -6.61 5.96 -1.93
CA THR A 110 -7.51 4.90 -1.49
C THR A 110 -8.83 5.45 -0.96
N THR A 111 -8.79 6.52 -0.16
CA THR A 111 -9.98 7.23 0.33
C THR A 111 -10.79 7.86 -0.81
N CYS A 112 -10.14 8.45 -1.81
CA CYS A 112 -10.83 8.97 -2.99
C CYS A 112 -11.57 7.83 -3.72
N LEU A 113 -10.92 6.67 -3.88
CA LEU A 113 -11.50 5.51 -4.54
C LEU A 113 -12.69 4.93 -3.77
N SER A 114 -12.62 4.85 -2.43
CA SER A 114 -13.74 4.37 -1.62
C SER A 114 -14.95 5.30 -1.70
N LEU A 115 -14.73 6.62 -1.74
CA LEU A 115 -15.80 7.60 -1.94
C LEU A 115 -16.45 7.48 -3.32
N PHE A 116 -15.67 7.23 -4.38
CA PHE A 116 -16.22 6.96 -5.71
C PHE A 116 -17.07 5.70 -5.74
N TYR A 117 -16.60 4.60 -5.17
CA TYR A 117 -17.39 3.36 -5.11
C TYR A 117 -18.65 3.51 -4.25
N CYS A 118 -18.55 4.20 -3.11
CA CYS A 118 -19.70 4.52 -2.28
C CYS A 118 -20.76 5.31 -3.05
N SER A 119 -20.35 6.32 -3.82
CA SER A 119 -21.28 7.16 -4.60
C SER A 119 -22.02 6.42 -5.72
N LYS A 120 -21.43 5.36 -6.28
CA LYS A 120 -22.05 4.54 -7.34
C LYS A 120 -23.08 3.54 -6.81
N ILE A 121 -22.83 2.95 -5.64
CA ILE A 121 -23.60 1.81 -5.12
C ILE A 121 -24.70 2.28 -4.17
N VAL A 122 -24.40 3.28 -3.32
CA VAL A 122 -25.37 3.81 -2.36
C VAL A 122 -26.18 4.93 -3.02
N ARG A 123 -27.27 4.56 -3.70
CA ARG A 123 -28.42 5.47 -3.80
C ARG A 123 -29.07 5.42 -2.42
N PHE A 124 -28.95 6.47 -1.60
CA PHE A 124 -29.84 6.87 -0.48
C PHE A 124 -29.13 7.51 0.74
N SER A 125 -29.75 8.61 1.19
CA SER A 125 -29.78 9.29 2.51
C SER A 125 -28.79 10.38 2.93
N ARG A 126 -27.57 10.54 2.38
CA ARG A 126 -26.71 11.69 2.76
C ARG A 126 -26.27 12.50 1.55
N THR A 127 -27.02 13.57 1.27
CA THR A 127 -26.67 14.67 0.36
C THR A 127 -25.21 15.10 0.53
N PHE A 128 -24.69 15.05 1.76
CA PHE A 128 -23.29 15.31 2.08
C PHE A 128 -22.29 14.41 1.33
N LEU A 129 -22.46 13.08 1.33
CA LEU A 129 -21.52 12.15 0.65
C LEU A 129 -21.59 12.29 -0.87
N LEU A 130 -22.77 12.59 -1.40
CA LEU A 130 -22.98 12.79 -2.83
C LEU A 130 -22.38 14.14 -3.28
N CYS A 131 -22.56 15.19 -2.48
CA CYS A 131 -21.89 16.47 -2.65
C CYS A 131 -20.37 16.32 -2.57
N LEU A 132 -19.87 15.59 -1.57
CA LEU A 132 -18.45 15.34 -1.40
C LEU A 132 -17.89 14.52 -2.56
N ALA A 133 -18.55 13.44 -2.98
CA ALA A 133 -18.12 12.62 -4.11
C ALA A 133 -18.18 13.40 -5.44
N SER A 134 -19.20 14.23 -5.66
CA SER A 134 -19.31 15.11 -6.83
C SER A 134 -18.21 16.19 -6.83
N TRP A 135 -17.94 16.79 -5.66
CA TRP A 135 -16.86 17.75 -5.49
C TRP A 135 -15.50 17.12 -5.74
N ILE A 136 -15.26 15.92 -5.21
CA ILE A 136 -14.06 15.12 -5.45
C ILE A 136 -13.96 14.75 -6.93
N SER A 137 -15.04 14.32 -7.58
CA SER A 137 -15.07 14.02 -9.02
C SER A 137 -14.65 15.21 -9.87
N ARG A 138 -15.21 16.40 -9.59
CA ARG A 138 -14.89 17.61 -10.35
C ARG A 138 -13.48 18.13 -10.08
N LYS A 139 -12.91 17.86 -8.90
CA LYS A 139 -11.58 18.31 -8.50
C LYS A 139 -10.56 17.18 -8.37
N THR A 140 -10.82 15.99 -8.92
CA THR A 140 -9.97 14.80 -8.76
C THR A 140 -8.51 15.07 -9.08
N PRO A 141 -8.14 15.63 -10.26
CA PRO A 141 -6.74 15.92 -10.56
C PRO A 141 -6.11 16.94 -9.60
N ARG A 142 -6.87 17.93 -9.13
CA ARG A 142 -6.39 18.92 -8.16
C ARG A 142 -6.23 18.34 -6.75
N MET A 143 -7.09 17.40 -6.35
CA MET A 143 -6.97 16.69 -5.09
C MET A 143 -5.81 15.69 -5.12
N LEU A 144 -5.60 15.00 -6.25
CA LEU A 144 -4.44 14.14 -6.43
C LEU A 144 -3.15 14.95 -6.26
N LEU A 145 -3.08 16.10 -6.92
CA LEU A 145 -1.96 17.04 -6.76
C LEU A 145 -1.84 17.56 -5.32
N GLY A 146 -2.95 17.93 -4.69
CA GLY A 146 -2.99 18.37 -3.30
C GLY A 146 -2.51 17.31 -2.30
N ALA A 147 -2.85 16.04 -2.52
CA ALA A 147 -2.38 14.92 -1.70
C ALA A 147 -0.87 14.70 -1.83
N VAL A 148 -0.33 14.80 -3.06
CA VAL A 148 1.12 14.73 -3.31
C VAL A 148 1.82 15.93 -2.65
N LEU A 149 1.32 17.15 -2.87
CA LEU A 149 1.89 18.37 -2.29
C LEU A 149 1.84 18.34 -0.75
N PHE A 150 0.72 17.92 -0.15
CA PHE A 150 0.61 17.77 1.29
C PHE A 150 1.61 16.75 1.83
N SER A 151 1.76 15.61 1.15
CA SER A 151 2.73 14.58 1.54
C SER A 151 4.17 15.12 1.43
N CYS A 152 4.47 15.89 0.38
CA CYS A 152 5.76 16.57 0.21
C CYS A 152 6.01 17.65 1.28
N LEU A 153 5.01 18.44 1.65
CA LEU A 153 5.11 19.46 2.70
C LEU A 153 5.37 18.82 4.07
N CYS A 154 4.69 17.71 4.38
CA CYS A 154 5.00 16.92 5.57
C CYS A 154 6.47 16.51 5.60
N THR A 155 7.06 16.13 4.47
CA THR A 155 8.50 15.82 4.44
C THR A 155 9.41 17.01 4.48
N VAL A 156 9.06 18.14 3.89
CA VAL A 156 9.88 19.35 4.06
C VAL A 156 9.90 19.73 5.54
N PHE A 157 8.77 19.61 6.24
CA PHE A 157 8.70 19.86 7.67
C PHE A 157 9.50 18.83 8.49
N CYS A 158 9.32 17.53 8.20
CA CYS A 158 10.06 16.44 8.84
C CYS A 158 11.59 16.53 8.54
N LEU A 159 12.02 17.05 7.37
CA LEU A 159 13.42 17.33 7.00
C LEU A 159 13.95 18.63 7.63
N TRP A 160 13.13 19.68 7.72
CA TRP A 160 13.50 20.96 8.33
C TRP A 160 13.77 20.81 9.83
N ASP A 161 12.90 20.10 10.54
CA ASP A 161 13.10 19.75 11.96
C ASP A 161 14.43 18.99 12.16
N PHE A 162 14.79 18.13 11.21
CA PHE A 162 16.04 17.38 11.20
C PHE A 162 17.26 18.27 10.91
N PHE A 163 17.24 19.07 9.85
CA PHE A 163 18.36 19.94 9.45
C PHE A 163 18.62 21.06 10.45
N SER A 164 17.57 21.74 10.92
CA SER A 164 17.66 22.77 11.97
C SER A 164 18.33 22.21 13.24
N SER A 165 17.99 20.98 13.61
CA SER A 165 18.57 20.29 14.76
C SER A 165 20.00 19.79 14.53
N SER A 166 20.36 19.40 13.30
CA SER A 166 21.73 18.99 12.98
C SER A 166 22.73 20.15 13.11
N HIS A 167 22.32 21.36 12.74
CA HIS A 167 23.11 22.58 12.90
C HIS A 167 23.28 22.92 14.40
N PHE A 168 22.22 22.82 15.20
CA PHE A 168 22.27 23.02 16.66
C PHE A 168 23.13 21.96 17.36
N SER A 169 23.10 20.71 16.87
CA SER A 169 23.88 19.60 17.41
C SER A 169 25.37 19.68 17.06
N VAL A 170 25.75 20.30 15.92
CA VAL A 170 27.16 20.55 15.58
C VAL A 170 27.77 21.61 16.50
N THR A 171 27.02 22.66 16.82
CA THR A 171 27.47 23.70 17.77
C THR A 171 27.62 23.16 19.20
N THR A 172 26.76 22.22 19.62
CA THR A 172 26.88 21.54 20.93
C THR A 172 27.87 20.38 20.94
N ARG A 173 28.21 19.78 19.79
CA ARG A 173 29.24 18.73 19.65
C ARG A 173 30.66 19.22 19.98
N LEU A 174 30.92 20.52 19.90
CA LEU A 174 32.18 21.13 20.31
C LEU A 174 32.31 21.25 21.85
N SER A 175 31.24 21.06 22.63
CA SER A 175 31.22 21.43 24.06
C SER A 175 31.03 20.27 25.06
N MET A 176 30.65 19.05 24.67
CA MET A 176 30.37 17.97 25.63
C MET A 176 30.77 16.59 25.12
N ASN A 177 31.93 16.09 25.56
CA ASN A 177 32.56 14.86 25.10
C ASN A 177 32.28 13.64 25.99
N ASN A 178 31.05 13.34 26.42
CA ASN A 178 30.85 12.10 27.23
C ASN A 178 29.55 11.29 27.13
N ASN A 179 28.54 11.64 26.31
CA ASN A 179 27.23 10.95 26.39
C ASN A 179 26.66 10.46 25.03
N THR A 180 27.43 9.70 24.27
CA THR A 180 27.04 9.20 22.93
C THR A 180 25.72 8.39 22.96
N GLU A 181 25.52 7.54 23.97
CA GLU A 181 24.30 6.70 24.10
C GLU A 181 23.04 7.51 24.45
N LEU A 182 23.14 8.47 25.37
CA LEU A 182 22.04 9.37 25.73
C LEU A 182 21.65 10.26 24.54
N ASN A 183 22.63 10.71 23.76
CA ASN A 183 22.40 11.48 22.55
C ASN A 183 21.69 10.66 21.46
N LEU A 184 22.04 9.38 21.29
CA LEU A 184 21.35 8.46 20.38
C LEU A 184 19.90 8.21 20.78
N LYS A 185 19.65 7.94 22.06
CA LYS A 185 18.29 7.75 22.60
C LYS A 185 17.44 9.00 22.40
N THR A 186 18.03 10.18 22.60
CA THR A 186 17.37 11.48 22.40
C THR A 186 17.08 11.76 20.92
N ALA A 187 17.97 11.38 20.00
CA ALA A 187 17.72 11.48 18.56
C ALA A 187 16.60 10.53 18.09
N ASN A 188 16.61 9.27 18.54
CA ASN A 188 15.58 8.28 18.21
C ASN A 188 14.19 8.69 18.73
N LEU A 189 14.11 9.22 19.96
CA LEU A 189 12.86 9.73 20.53
C LEU A 189 12.31 10.93 19.74
N ARG A 190 13.18 11.84 19.30
CA ARG A 190 12.78 12.97 18.46
C ARG A 190 12.27 12.51 17.10
N PHE A 191 13.00 11.62 16.43
CA PHE A 191 12.55 11.04 15.15
C PHE A 191 11.22 10.31 15.30
N SER A 192 11.04 9.53 16.36
CA SER A 192 9.77 8.86 16.67
C SER A 192 8.64 9.86 16.90
N ARG A 193 8.91 11.02 17.53
CA ARG A 193 7.92 12.07 17.74
C ARG A 193 7.54 12.77 16.43
N SER A 194 8.51 13.10 15.59
CA SER A 194 8.26 13.71 14.27
C SER A 194 7.52 12.72 13.35
N PHE A 195 7.85 11.43 13.42
CA PHE A 195 7.09 10.34 12.78
C PHE A 195 5.63 10.31 13.23
N LEU A 196 5.37 10.33 14.54
CA LEU A 196 4.02 10.33 15.08
C LEU A 196 3.25 11.57 14.60
N PHE A 197 3.88 12.75 14.61
CA PHE A 197 3.26 13.97 14.10
C PHE A 197 2.93 13.89 12.60
N CYS A 198 3.87 13.42 11.77
CA CYS A 198 3.65 13.17 10.34
C CYS A 198 2.53 12.10 10.16
N SER A 199 2.41 11.09 11.04
CA SER A 199 1.34 10.08 11.07
C SER A 199 -0.03 10.61 11.51
N LEU A 200 -0.09 11.65 12.35
CA LEU A 200 -1.35 12.34 12.67
C LEU A 200 -2.00 12.92 11.41
N GLY A 201 -1.19 13.35 10.43
CA GLY A 201 -1.67 13.79 9.12
C GLY A 201 -2.39 12.69 8.33
N SER A 202 -2.19 11.41 8.66
CA SER A 202 -2.86 10.25 8.06
C SER A 202 -4.25 9.97 8.65
N ILE A 203 -4.58 10.56 9.81
CA ILE A 203 -5.85 10.30 10.50
C ILE A 203 -7.07 10.78 9.69
N PRO A 204 -7.10 12.00 9.11
CA PRO A 204 -8.25 12.44 8.33
C PRO A 204 -8.60 11.55 7.13
N PRO A 205 -7.67 11.17 6.22
CA PRO A 205 -8.01 10.27 5.11
C PRO A 205 -8.41 8.88 5.60
N PHE A 206 -7.82 8.39 6.70
CA PHE A 206 -8.18 7.11 7.32
C PHE A 206 -9.62 7.09 7.86
N LEU A 207 -10.04 8.13 8.60
CA LEU A 207 -11.42 8.24 9.11
C LEU A 207 -12.45 8.35 7.97
N LEU A 208 -12.13 9.12 6.92
CA LEU A 208 -12.99 9.21 5.74
C LEU A 208 -13.12 7.86 5.02
N PHE A 209 -12.03 7.10 4.93
CA PHE A 209 -12.06 5.75 4.38
C PHE A 209 -12.92 4.81 5.23
N LEU A 210 -12.77 4.86 6.56
CA LEU A 210 -13.56 4.08 7.51
C LEU A 210 -15.06 4.32 7.33
N VAL A 211 -15.47 5.59 7.34
CA VAL A 211 -16.88 5.97 7.22
C VAL A 211 -17.43 5.58 5.86
N SER A 212 -16.72 5.89 4.76
CA SER A 212 -17.20 5.60 3.40
C SER A 212 -17.31 4.09 3.13
N SER A 213 -16.29 3.32 3.48
CA SER A 213 -16.28 1.87 3.28
C SER A 213 -17.26 1.17 4.22
N GLY A 214 -17.36 1.60 5.48
CA GLY A 214 -18.32 1.05 6.44
C GLY A 214 -19.77 1.28 6.01
N LEU A 215 -20.10 2.48 5.49
CA LEU A 215 -21.41 2.77 4.92
C LEU A 215 -21.70 1.94 3.68
N LEU A 216 -20.71 1.77 2.80
CA LEU A 216 -20.84 0.92 1.61
C LEU A 216 -21.13 -0.54 1.98
N ILE A 217 -20.36 -1.11 2.92
CA ILE A 217 -20.56 -2.47 3.43
C ILE A 217 -21.95 -2.61 4.07
N ALA A 218 -22.34 -1.67 4.94
CA ALA A 218 -23.62 -1.72 5.64
C ALA A 218 -24.82 -1.54 4.68
N SER A 219 -24.68 -0.72 3.64
CA SER A 219 -25.71 -0.53 2.61
C SER A 219 -25.87 -1.80 1.78
N LEU A 220 -24.77 -2.39 1.31
CA LEU A 220 -24.80 -3.60 0.51
C LEU A 220 -25.31 -4.81 1.31
N ALA A 221 -24.88 -4.94 2.58
CA ALA A 221 -25.38 -5.97 3.48
C ALA A 221 -26.90 -5.83 3.72
N ARG A 222 -27.38 -4.61 3.98
CA ARG A 222 -28.83 -4.35 4.12
C ARG A 222 -29.61 -4.69 2.86
N HIS A 223 -29.14 -4.23 1.71
CA HIS A 223 -29.76 -4.54 0.42
C HIS A 223 -29.84 -6.05 0.18
N MET A 224 -28.75 -6.78 0.48
CA MET A 224 -28.71 -8.23 0.37
C MET A 224 -29.71 -8.91 1.32
N THR A 225 -29.82 -8.45 2.58
CA THR A 225 -30.80 -9.00 3.52
C THR A 225 -32.24 -8.77 3.07
N THR A 226 -32.54 -7.61 2.49
CA THR A 226 -33.86 -7.31 1.92
C THR A 226 -34.16 -8.20 0.72
N MET A 227 -33.20 -8.36 -0.21
CA MET A 227 -33.38 -9.26 -1.35
C MET A 227 -33.63 -10.70 -0.91
N ARG A 228 -32.87 -11.20 0.06
CA ARG A 228 -33.03 -12.56 0.62
C ARG A 228 -34.38 -12.76 1.29
N ALA A 229 -34.95 -11.73 1.91
CA ALA A 229 -36.28 -11.80 2.51
C ALA A 229 -37.41 -11.79 1.45
N GLN A 230 -37.15 -11.28 0.25
CA GLN A 230 -38.11 -11.18 -0.85
C GLN A 230 -38.09 -12.40 -1.80
N THR A 231 -36.96 -13.09 -1.95
CA THR A 231 -36.84 -14.30 -2.78
C THR A 231 -37.10 -15.57 -1.96
N ARG A 232 -38.28 -16.17 -2.15
CA ARG A 232 -38.74 -17.36 -1.41
C ARG A 232 -38.33 -18.70 -2.07
N ASP A 233 -37.91 -18.69 -3.33
CA ASP A 233 -37.44 -19.89 -4.03
C ASP A 233 -36.44 -19.55 -5.15
N SER A 234 -35.53 -20.49 -5.41
CA SER A 234 -34.42 -20.49 -6.37
C SER A 234 -33.15 -19.70 -5.99
N ARG A 235 -31.99 -20.38 -6.12
CA ARG A 235 -30.64 -19.79 -6.04
C ARG A 235 -30.49 -18.75 -7.14
N ASP A 236 -30.82 -17.51 -6.84
CA ASP A 236 -30.72 -16.43 -7.80
C ASP A 236 -29.22 -16.07 -8.03
N PRO A 237 -28.67 -16.19 -9.25
CA PRO A 237 -27.25 -15.92 -9.54
C PRO A 237 -26.85 -14.46 -9.23
N SER A 238 -27.83 -13.56 -9.11
CA SER A 238 -27.65 -12.17 -8.66
C SER A 238 -27.17 -12.11 -7.19
N LEU A 239 -27.74 -12.94 -6.31
CA LEU A 239 -27.46 -12.96 -4.87
C LEU A 239 -26.01 -13.41 -4.58
N GLU A 240 -25.54 -14.42 -5.32
CA GLU A 240 -24.17 -14.93 -5.20
C GLU A 240 -23.13 -13.90 -5.65
N ALA A 241 -23.42 -13.16 -6.73
CA ALA A 241 -22.56 -12.07 -7.19
C ALA A 241 -22.48 -10.93 -6.17
N HIS A 242 -23.60 -10.57 -5.53
CA HIS A 242 -23.63 -9.56 -4.46
C HIS A 242 -22.92 -10.03 -3.18
N PHE A 243 -23.05 -11.31 -2.82
CA PHE A 243 -22.33 -11.90 -1.69
C PHE A 243 -20.82 -11.86 -1.90
N LYS A 244 -20.36 -12.26 -3.09
CA LYS A 244 -18.95 -12.18 -3.47
C LYS A 244 -18.44 -10.74 -3.40
N ALA A 245 -19.21 -9.78 -3.91
CA ALA A 245 -18.86 -8.35 -3.83
C ALA A 245 -18.74 -7.86 -2.38
N LEU A 246 -19.69 -8.20 -1.50
CA LEU A 246 -19.64 -7.86 -0.08
C LEU A 246 -18.40 -8.44 0.60
N ARG A 247 -18.09 -9.72 0.36
CA ARG A 247 -16.90 -10.38 0.90
C ARG A 247 -15.61 -9.69 0.43
N THR A 248 -15.53 -9.29 -0.84
CA THR A 248 -14.37 -8.56 -1.36
C THR A 248 -14.22 -7.17 -0.73
N LEU A 249 -15.32 -6.46 -0.48
CA LEU A 249 -15.30 -5.15 0.18
C LEU A 249 -14.86 -5.24 1.65
N VAL A 250 -15.36 -6.25 2.38
CA VAL A 250 -14.93 -6.52 3.76
C VAL A 250 -13.44 -6.88 3.79
N SER A 251 -12.99 -7.74 2.87
CA SER A 251 -11.56 -8.09 2.76
C SER A 251 -10.70 -6.86 2.45
N PHE A 252 -11.13 -6.00 1.53
CA PHE A 252 -10.44 -4.75 1.23
C PHE A 252 -10.37 -3.85 2.47
N PHE A 253 -11.46 -3.71 3.21
CA PHE A 253 -11.49 -2.93 4.45
C PHE A 253 -10.52 -3.48 5.52
N CYS A 254 -10.54 -4.80 5.75
CA CYS A 254 -9.67 -5.45 6.74
C CYS A 254 -8.18 -5.31 6.39
N LEU A 255 -7.80 -5.53 5.13
CA LEU A 255 -6.41 -5.37 4.67
C LEU A 255 -5.91 -3.94 4.90
N TYR A 256 -6.78 -2.94 4.70
CA TYR A 256 -6.43 -1.54 4.94
C TYR A 256 -6.21 -1.26 6.43
N MET A 257 -7.07 -1.78 7.31
CA MET A 257 -6.89 -1.64 8.77
C MET A 257 -5.58 -2.25 9.23
N VAL A 258 -5.28 -3.47 8.78
CA VAL A 258 -4.05 -4.18 9.13
C VAL A 258 -2.81 -3.40 8.64
N SER A 259 -2.85 -2.88 7.41
CA SER A 259 -1.78 -2.04 6.85
C SER A 259 -1.55 -0.78 7.68
N PHE A 260 -2.63 -0.08 8.04
CA PHE A 260 -2.55 1.17 8.80
C PHE A 260 -1.98 0.93 10.20
N CYS A 261 -2.44 -0.11 10.90
CA CYS A 261 -1.89 -0.51 12.20
C CYS A 261 -0.41 -0.87 12.10
N ALA A 262 -0.01 -1.65 11.09
CA ALA A 262 1.39 -2.01 10.87
C ALA A 262 2.26 -0.78 10.59
N ALA A 263 1.76 0.19 9.80
CA ALA A 263 2.46 1.44 9.54
C ALA A 263 2.72 2.23 10.83
N VAL A 264 1.68 2.45 11.65
CA VAL A 264 1.78 3.24 12.89
C VAL A 264 2.71 2.57 13.92
N ILE A 265 2.69 1.24 14.02
CA ILE A 265 3.46 0.50 15.02
C ILE A 265 4.93 0.29 14.59
N SER A 266 5.23 0.24 13.29
CA SER A 266 6.56 -0.09 12.75
C SER A 266 7.72 0.74 13.34
N VAL A 267 7.61 2.07 13.32
CA VAL A 267 8.67 2.98 13.78
C VAL A 267 8.81 2.99 15.31
N PRO A 268 7.74 3.06 16.11
CA PRO A 268 7.82 2.88 17.57
C PRO A 268 8.50 1.56 17.96
N LEU A 269 8.19 0.46 17.26
CA LEU A 269 8.73 -0.86 17.54
C LEU A 269 10.25 -0.92 17.29
N LEU A 270 10.72 -0.19 16.27
CA LEU A 270 12.14 -0.03 15.98
C LEU A 270 12.85 0.90 16.97
N MET A 271 12.29 2.08 17.20
CA MET A 271 12.98 3.19 17.89
C MET A 271 12.85 3.14 19.42
N LEU A 272 11.69 2.74 19.94
CA LEU A 272 11.43 2.67 21.38
C LEU A 272 11.77 1.28 21.91
N TRP A 273 11.28 0.25 21.24
CA TRP A 273 11.31 -1.13 21.74
C TRP A 273 12.48 -1.95 21.21
N HIS A 274 13.22 -1.43 20.22
CA HIS A 274 14.37 -2.11 19.61
C HIS A 274 14.05 -3.54 19.12
N ASN A 275 12.78 -3.81 18.80
CA ASN A 275 12.28 -5.13 18.46
C ASN A 275 12.37 -5.35 16.94
N LYS A 276 13.52 -5.86 16.50
CA LYS A 276 13.85 -6.10 15.10
C LYS A 276 12.89 -7.06 14.40
N ILE A 277 12.52 -8.16 15.08
CA ILE A 277 11.64 -9.18 14.52
C ILE A 277 10.25 -8.58 14.26
N GLY A 278 9.75 -7.81 15.23
CA GLY A 278 8.48 -7.12 15.08
C GLY A 278 8.45 -6.15 13.89
N VAL A 279 9.53 -5.41 13.66
CA VAL A 279 9.65 -4.49 12.51
C VAL A 279 9.67 -5.27 11.20
N MET A 280 10.40 -6.39 11.11
CA MET A 280 10.39 -7.26 9.94
C MET A 280 8.97 -7.76 9.62
N VAL A 281 8.20 -8.15 10.64
CA VAL A 281 6.79 -8.53 10.47
C VAL A 281 5.95 -7.37 9.96
N CYS A 282 6.11 -6.15 10.52
CA CYS A 282 5.40 -4.96 10.05
C CYS A 282 5.71 -4.65 8.57
N VAL A 283 6.99 -4.70 8.18
CA VAL A 283 7.41 -4.47 6.79
C VAL A 283 6.83 -5.52 5.85
N GLY A 284 6.83 -6.79 6.25
CA GLY A 284 6.19 -7.87 5.49
C GLY A 284 4.69 -7.64 5.28
N ILE A 285 3.97 -7.25 6.34
CA ILE A 285 2.54 -6.89 6.25
C ILE A 285 2.33 -5.69 5.31
N LEU A 286 3.15 -4.65 5.44
CA LEU A 286 3.09 -3.44 4.61
C LEU A 286 3.39 -3.72 3.14
N ALA A 287 4.16 -4.76 2.83
CA ALA A 287 4.42 -5.21 1.45
C ALA A 287 3.28 -6.09 0.91
N ALA A 288 2.76 -7.02 1.70
CA ALA A 288 1.73 -7.97 1.27
C ALA A 288 0.36 -7.30 1.07
N CYS A 289 -0.02 -6.35 1.93
CA CYS A 289 -1.34 -5.74 1.86
C CYS A 289 -1.59 -4.95 0.56
N PRO A 290 -0.69 -4.07 0.07
CA PRO A 290 -0.85 -3.41 -1.22
C PRO A 290 -1.03 -4.37 -2.40
N SER A 291 -0.32 -5.50 -2.42
CA SER A 291 -0.50 -6.59 -3.38
C SER A 291 -1.92 -7.17 -3.31
N GLY A 292 -2.36 -7.54 -2.10
CA GLY A 292 -3.72 -8.05 -1.86
C GLY A 292 -4.81 -7.05 -2.28
N HIS A 293 -4.64 -5.77 -1.96
CA HIS A 293 -5.54 -4.71 -2.40
C HIS A 293 -5.61 -4.59 -3.93
N ALA A 294 -4.49 -4.71 -4.63
CA ALA A 294 -4.45 -4.64 -6.09
C ALA A 294 -5.18 -5.82 -6.74
N VAL A 295 -5.03 -7.04 -6.20
CA VAL A 295 -5.79 -8.22 -6.65
C VAL A 295 -7.29 -8.03 -6.45
N ILE A 296 -7.71 -7.52 -5.29
CA ILE A 296 -9.14 -7.23 -5.03
C ILE A 296 -9.67 -6.17 -6.00
N LEU A 297 -8.88 -5.13 -6.30
CA LEU A 297 -9.26 -4.09 -7.26
C LEU A 297 -9.43 -4.63 -8.69
N ILE A 298 -8.56 -5.53 -9.13
CA ILE A 298 -8.69 -6.21 -10.42
C ILE A 298 -9.98 -7.03 -10.48
N ALA A 299 -10.29 -7.79 -9.42
CA ALA A 299 -11.50 -8.61 -9.35
C ALA A 299 -12.78 -7.76 -9.32
N GLY A 300 -12.74 -6.60 -8.65
CA GLY A 300 -13.89 -5.70 -8.48
C GLY A 300 -14.16 -4.76 -9.66
N ASN A 301 -13.16 -4.50 -10.51
CA ASN A 301 -13.32 -3.60 -11.66
C ASN A 301 -13.57 -4.39 -12.95
N ALA A 302 -14.74 -4.21 -13.56
CA ALA A 302 -15.13 -4.94 -14.78
C ALA A 302 -14.17 -4.74 -15.96
N LYS A 303 -13.56 -3.56 -16.10
CA LYS A 303 -12.58 -3.26 -17.15
C LYS A 303 -11.29 -4.07 -16.95
N LEU A 304 -10.73 -4.04 -15.74
CA LEU A 304 -9.53 -4.80 -15.39
C LEU A 304 -9.77 -6.31 -15.50
N ARG A 305 -10.93 -6.78 -15.02
CA ARG A 305 -11.30 -8.19 -15.08
C ARG A 305 -11.36 -8.72 -16.52
N ARG A 306 -12.00 -7.98 -17.43
CA ARG A 306 -12.04 -8.32 -18.86
C ARG A 306 -10.65 -8.34 -19.49
N ALA A 307 -9.77 -7.43 -19.10
CA ALA A 307 -8.39 -7.42 -19.59
C ALA A 307 -7.63 -8.68 -19.15
N VAL A 308 -7.80 -9.14 -17.90
CA VAL A 308 -7.23 -10.41 -17.42
C VAL A 308 -7.79 -11.60 -18.19
N GLU A 309 -9.11 -11.65 -18.38
CA GLU A 309 -9.76 -12.73 -19.15
C GLU A 309 -9.23 -12.81 -20.59
N THR A 310 -9.03 -11.65 -21.23
CA THR A 310 -8.46 -11.56 -22.58
C THR A 310 -7.02 -12.07 -22.63
N LEU A 311 -6.18 -11.67 -21.66
CA LEU A 311 -4.81 -12.15 -21.56
C LEU A 311 -4.74 -13.66 -21.32
N LEU A 312 -5.63 -14.19 -20.47
CA LEU A 312 -5.69 -15.62 -20.17
C LEU A 312 -6.08 -16.42 -21.42
N LEU A 313 -7.08 -15.96 -22.18
CA LEU A 313 -7.49 -16.58 -23.44
C LEU A 313 -6.35 -16.54 -24.47
N TRP A 314 -5.62 -15.43 -24.55
CA TRP A 314 -4.47 -15.30 -25.45
C TRP A 314 -3.33 -16.25 -25.04
N ALA A 315 -3.01 -16.35 -23.76
CA ALA A 315 -2.01 -17.27 -23.23
C ALA A 315 -2.38 -18.75 -23.48
N GLN A 316 -3.66 -19.10 -23.32
CA GLN A 316 -4.14 -20.44 -23.65
C GLN A 316 -4.01 -20.75 -25.14
N ARG A 317 -4.31 -19.79 -26.02
CA ARG A 317 -4.16 -19.97 -27.48
C ARG A 317 -2.69 -20.12 -27.87
N SER A 318 -1.80 -19.29 -27.33
CA SER A 318 -0.36 -19.37 -27.63
C SER A 318 0.27 -20.65 -27.10
N LEU A 319 -0.20 -21.16 -25.96
CA LEU A 319 0.22 -22.47 -25.43
C LEU A 319 -0.22 -23.61 -26.34
N ARG A 320 -1.48 -23.63 -26.80
CA ARG A 320 -1.97 -24.64 -27.75
C ARG A 320 -1.16 -24.65 -29.05
N LEU A 321 -0.92 -23.48 -29.63
CA LEU A 321 -0.08 -23.34 -30.84
C LEU A 321 1.36 -23.85 -30.64
N ARG A 322 1.91 -23.73 -29.43
CA ARG A 322 3.25 -24.25 -29.09
C ARG A 322 3.25 -25.77 -28.90
N VAL A 323 2.16 -26.34 -28.37
CA VAL A 323 1.98 -27.79 -28.24
C VAL A 323 1.77 -28.43 -29.62
N ASP A 324 0.92 -27.85 -30.47
CA ASP A 324 0.67 -28.35 -31.83
C ASP A 324 1.94 -28.35 -32.68
N ARG A 325 2.79 -27.30 -32.58
CA ARG A 325 4.11 -27.26 -33.24
C ARG A 325 5.10 -28.31 -32.73
N LYS A 326 4.98 -28.74 -31.47
CA LYS A 326 5.88 -29.74 -30.88
C LYS A 326 5.40 -31.17 -31.14
N ALA A 327 4.11 -31.33 -31.47
CA ALA A 327 3.46 -32.59 -31.78
C ALA A 327 3.48 -32.97 -33.26
N ASP A 328 4.01 -32.13 -34.16
CA ASP A 328 4.19 -32.43 -35.58
C ASP A 328 5.58 -33.06 -35.84
N PRO A 329 5.70 -34.39 -35.96
CA PRO A 329 6.95 -35.07 -36.26
C PRO A 329 6.98 -35.30 -37.77
N ARG A 330 7.22 -34.24 -38.54
CA ARG A 330 7.42 -34.35 -39.99
C ARG A 330 8.62 -33.54 -40.43
N THR A 331 9.78 -34.18 -40.38
CA THR A 331 10.46 -34.53 -41.64
C THR A 331 11.36 -35.76 -41.44
N PRO A 332 11.38 -36.67 -42.42
CA PRO A 332 12.02 -37.98 -42.36
C PRO A 332 13.52 -37.89 -42.62
N ASP A 333 14.25 -38.90 -42.14
CA ASP A 333 15.56 -39.25 -42.66
C ASP A 333 15.55 -39.27 -44.19
N LEU A 334 16.41 -38.44 -44.78
CA LEU A 334 16.88 -38.61 -46.16
C LEU A 334 18.41 -38.55 -46.10
N SER A 335 18.96 -39.78 -46.05
CA SER A 335 20.20 -40.27 -46.65
C SER A 335 21.29 -39.26 -47.01
#